data_AF-A0A1H8R256-F1
#
_entry.id   AF-A0A1H8R256-F1
#
_cell.length_a   1.000
_cell.length_b   1.000
_cell.length_c   1.000
_cell.angle_alpha   90.00
_cell.angle_beta   90.00
_cell.angle_gamma   90.00
#
_symmetry.space_group_name_H-M   'P 1'
#
loop_
_entity.id
_entity.type
_entity.pdbx_description
1 polymer ?
#
loop_
_entity_poly.entity_id
_entity_poly.type
_entity_poly.pdbx_seq_one_letter_code
_entity_poly.pdbx_strand_id
1 'polypeptide(L)'
;MVTKNWKNTTATHPNGVCEAATSIWLQQIATNGIVGANSIVATDCDVLQAKCENGTYTWAVDLIDLLGASNATFDAFNGPTINTKQDMLNVLKSMNDNNFRFISATNQGGNGHATALYKFQGTIYFFDPNYAIYSIGTLQSELDLLANQIMSNLSPWTGIAVRLGEMLN
;
A
#
# COMPACT_ATOMS: atom_id res chain seq x y z
N MET A 1 -2.28 18.31 -1.27
CA MET A 1 -2.65 16.88 -1.12
C MET A 1 -4.12 16.74 -1.45
N VAL A 2 -4.46 15.86 -2.39
CA VAL A 2 -5.83 15.47 -2.70
C VAL A 2 -6.14 14.21 -1.91
N THR A 3 -7.36 14.10 -1.37
CA THR A 3 -7.82 12.96 -0.58
C THR A 3 -9.09 12.39 -1.20
N LYS A 4 -9.11 11.09 -1.45
CA LYS A 4 -10.29 10.32 -1.85
C LYS A 4 -10.66 9.39 -0.70
N ASN A 5 -11.89 9.54 -0.21
CA ASN A 5 -12.39 8.68 0.86
C ASN A 5 -12.44 7.23 0.39
N TRP A 6 -11.87 6.35 1.19
CA TRP A 6 -11.99 4.91 1.06
C TRP A 6 -12.20 4.35 2.46
N LYS A 7 -13.14 3.42 2.61
CA LYS A 7 -13.44 2.83 3.91
C LYS A 7 -13.81 1.38 3.72
N ASN A 8 -13.38 0.52 4.64
CA ASN A 8 -13.93 -0.82 4.73
C ASN A 8 -15.43 -0.74 5.07
N THR A 9 -16.28 -1.13 4.12
CA THR A 9 -17.73 -1.23 4.26
C THR A 9 -18.26 -2.65 4.04
N THR A 10 -17.38 -3.65 3.90
CA THR A 10 -17.83 -5.03 3.70
C THR A 10 -18.43 -5.61 4.98
N ALA A 11 -19.56 -6.30 4.86
CA ALA A 11 -20.17 -7.04 5.95
C ALA A 11 -19.47 -8.40 6.19
N THR A 12 -18.76 -8.92 5.18
CA THR A 12 -18.08 -10.22 5.22
C THR A 12 -16.86 -10.17 6.14
N HIS A 13 -16.08 -9.09 6.07
CA HIS A 13 -14.85 -8.89 6.84
C HIS A 13 -14.91 -7.57 7.65
N PRO A 14 -15.75 -7.52 8.70
CA PRO A 14 -15.97 -6.28 9.46
C PRO A 14 -14.74 -5.81 10.22
N ASN A 15 -13.80 -6.71 10.49
CA ASN A 15 -12.59 -6.44 11.28
C ASN A 15 -11.46 -5.79 10.48
N GLY A 16 -11.61 -5.65 9.15
CA GLY A 16 -10.61 -5.01 8.29
C GLY A 16 -10.20 -5.90 7.12
N VAL A 17 -9.81 -5.25 6.02
CA VAL A 17 -9.34 -5.90 4.79
C VAL A 17 -7.93 -5.40 4.40
N CYS A 18 -7.12 -4.96 5.36
CA CYS A 18 -5.96 -4.10 5.06
C CYS A 18 -4.98 -4.74 4.06
N GLU A 19 -4.57 -5.98 4.30
CA GLU A 19 -3.64 -6.71 3.42
C GLU A 19 -4.28 -6.99 2.06
N ALA A 20 -5.50 -7.52 2.05
CA ALA A 20 -6.22 -7.81 0.82
C ALA A 20 -6.46 -6.56 -0.02
N ALA A 21 -6.97 -5.48 0.57
CA ALA A 21 -7.22 -4.22 -0.11
C ALA A 21 -5.93 -3.63 -0.68
N THR A 22 -4.84 -3.63 0.09
CA THR A 22 -3.55 -3.13 -0.38
C THR A 22 -3.05 -3.93 -1.60
N SER A 23 -3.14 -5.26 -1.54
CA SER A 23 -2.75 -6.13 -2.64
C SER A 23 -3.66 -5.99 -3.87
N ILE A 24 -4.98 -5.89 -3.68
CA ILE A 24 -5.95 -5.64 -4.76
C ILE A 24 -5.73 -4.26 -5.39
N TRP A 25 -5.43 -3.23 -4.60
CA TRP A 25 -5.13 -1.90 -5.13
C TRP A 25 -3.90 -1.93 -6.06
N LEU A 26 -2.81 -2.60 -5.65
CA LEU A 26 -1.63 -2.79 -6.49
C LEU A 26 -1.93 -3.65 -7.73
N GLN A 27 -2.73 -4.71 -7.60
CA GLN A 27 -3.17 -5.52 -8.74
C GLN A 27 -3.95 -4.68 -9.76
N GLN A 28 -4.84 -3.80 -9.28
CA GLN A 28 -5.62 -2.93 -10.14
C GLN A 28 -4.75 -1.87 -10.83
N ILE A 29 -3.66 -1.43 -10.21
CA ILE A 29 -2.66 -0.61 -10.89
C ILE A 29 -2.03 -1.41 -12.04
N ALA A 30 -1.59 -2.64 -11.79
CA ALA A 30 -0.95 -3.48 -12.79
C ALA A 30 -1.87 -3.77 -14.00
N THR A 31 -3.17 -3.97 -13.76
CA THR A 31 -4.14 -4.39 -14.78
C THR A 31 -4.88 -3.23 -15.45
N ASN A 32 -5.28 -2.21 -14.69
CA ASN A 32 -6.20 -1.15 -15.12
C ASN A 32 -5.65 0.27 -14.85
N GLY A 33 -4.41 0.38 -14.35
CA GLY A 33 -3.80 1.64 -13.98
C GLY A 33 -4.43 2.29 -12.74
N ILE A 34 -3.93 3.50 -12.43
CA ILE A 34 -4.31 4.20 -11.19
C ILE A 34 -5.79 4.58 -11.11
N VAL A 35 -6.46 4.77 -12.25
CA VAL A 35 -7.90 5.07 -12.30
C VAL A 35 -8.72 3.86 -11.85
N GLY A 36 -8.37 2.66 -12.33
CA GLY A 36 -8.99 1.41 -11.90
C GLY A 36 -8.74 1.14 -10.42
N ALA A 37 -7.49 1.27 -9.98
CA ALA A 37 -7.10 1.08 -8.58
C ALA A 37 -7.83 2.01 -7.62
N ASN A 38 -7.99 3.28 -7.99
CA ASN A 38 -8.72 4.22 -7.15
C ASN A 38 -10.23 3.93 -7.09
N SER A 39 -10.76 3.04 -7.92
CA SER A 39 -12.19 2.72 -7.99
C SER A 39 -12.57 1.45 -7.22
N ILE A 40 -11.61 0.77 -6.58
CA ILE A 40 -11.89 -0.44 -5.80
C ILE A 40 -12.84 -0.15 -4.63
N VAL A 41 -13.68 -1.11 -4.31
CA VAL A 41 -14.56 -1.11 -3.15
C VAL A 41 -14.20 -2.25 -2.19
N ALA A 42 -14.67 -2.17 -0.94
CA ALA A 42 -14.31 -3.13 0.09
C ALA A 42 -14.66 -4.59 -0.29
N THR A 43 -15.79 -4.81 -0.98
CA THR A 43 -16.23 -6.15 -1.41
C THR A 43 -15.33 -6.78 -2.46
N ASP A 44 -14.55 -5.99 -3.21
CA ASP A 44 -13.56 -6.54 -4.16
C ASP A 44 -12.45 -7.30 -3.43
N CYS A 45 -12.29 -7.01 -2.14
CA CYS A 45 -11.24 -7.58 -1.29
C CYS A 45 -11.67 -8.88 -0.60
N ASP A 46 -12.97 -9.19 -0.55
CA ASP A 46 -13.52 -10.27 0.29
C ASP A 46 -12.87 -11.63 -0.01
N VAL A 47 -12.74 -11.99 -1.29
CA VAL A 47 -12.16 -13.28 -1.69
C VAL A 47 -10.70 -13.40 -1.24
N LEU A 48 -9.91 -12.33 -1.39
CA LEU A 48 -8.51 -12.35 -0.97
C LEU A 48 -8.40 -12.26 0.55
N GLN A 49 -9.26 -11.49 1.21
CA GLN A 49 -9.28 -11.37 2.67
C GLN A 49 -9.61 -12.70 3.33
N ALA A 50 -10.55 -13.48 2.79
CA ALA A 50 -10.82 -14.83 3.27
C ALA A 50 -9.58 -15.73 3.19
N LYS A 51 -8.69 -15.53 2.21
CA LYS A 51 -7.41 -16.23 2.12
C LYS A 51 -6.36 -15.71 3.12
N CYS A 52 -6.37 -14.41 3.44
CA CYS A 52 -5.54 -13.89 4.52
C CYS A 52 -5.94 -14.51 5.87
N GLU A 53 -7.24 -14.50 6.17
CA GLU A 53 -7.80 -14.99 7.43
C GLU A 53 -7.62 -16.50 7.64
N ASN A 54 -7.65 -17.28 6.55
CA ASN A 54 -7.41 -18.71 6.61
C ASN A 54 -5.91 -19.09 6.50
N GLY A 55 -5.01 -18.11 6.39
CA GLY A 55 -3.56 -18.30 6.30
C GLY A 55 -3.06 -18.92 4.98
N THR A 56 -3.87 -18.91 3.92
CA THR A 56 -3.47 -19.41 2.58
C THR A 56 -2.97 -18.33 1.64
N TYR A 57 -2.97 -17.06 2.08
CA TYR A 57 -2.34 -15.94 1.40
C TYR A 57 -1.29 -15.29 2.29
N THR A 58 -0.10 -15.11 1.75
CA THR A 58 1.01 -14.35 2.32
C THR A 58 1.51 -13.36 1.28
N TRP A 59 1.34 -12.06 1.52
CA TRP A 59 1.75 -11.01 0.58
C TRP A 59 3.22 -11.12 0.15
N ALA A 60 4.11 -11.64 1.01
CA ALA A 60 5.54 -11.78 0.72
C ALA A 60 5.82 -12.78 -0.41
N VAL A 61 4.92 -13.73 -0.66
CA VAL A 61 5.07 -14.77 -1.67
C VAL A 61 4.06 -14.57 -2.79
N ASP A 62 2.80 -14.35 -2.43
CA ASP A 62 1.69 -14.44 -3.38
C ASP A 62 1.42 -13.13 -4.13
N LEU A 63 1.97 -11.99 -3.68
CA LEU A 63 1.69 -10.70 -4.31
C LEU A 63 2.21 -10.68 -5.76
N ILE A 64 3.40 -11.22 -6.04
CA ILE A 64 3.98 -11.18 -7.39
C ILE A 64 3.11 -11.92 -8.41
N ASP A 65 2.56 -13.07 -8.01
CA ASP A 65 1.63 -13.84 -8.85
C ASP A 65 0.32 -13.08 -9.04
N LEU A 66 -0.17 -12.41 -7.98
CA LEU A 66 -1.38 -11.60 -8.04
C LEU A 66 -1.24 -10.39 -8.99
N LEU A 67 -0.07 -9.75 -9.03
CA LEU A 67 0.24 -8.65 -9.97
C LEU A 67 0.36 -9.14 -11.42
N GLY A 68 0.48 -10.46 -11.63
CA GLY A 68 0.82 -11.09 -12.89
C GLY A 68 2.31 -10.88 -13.16
N ALA A 69 3.15 -11.86 -12.83
CA ALA A 69 4.62 -11.75 -12.78
C ALA A 69 5.32 -11.10 -13.99
N SER A 70 4.68 -11.02 -15.15
CA SER A 70 5.16 -10.26 -16.32
C SER A 70 4.99 -8.74 -16.24
N ASN A 71 4.15 -8.26 -15.32
CA ASN A 71 3.71 -6.87 -15.22
C ASN A 71 4.37 -6.12 -14.06
N ALA A 72 5.10 -6.81 -13.19
CA ALA A 72 5.74 -6.20 -12.03
C ALA A 72 6.98 -6.96 -11.57
N THR A 73 7.86 -6.27 -10.86
CA THR A 73 8.87 -6.87 -9.98
C THR A 73 8.53 -6.57 -8.52
N PHE A 74 8.88 -7.48 -7.61
CA PHE A 74 8.64 -7.30 -6.19
C PHE A 74 9.74 -7.97 -5.36
N ASP A 75 10.37 -7.20 -4.49
CA ASP A 75 11.28 -7.68 -3.47
C ASP A 75 10.59 -7.68 -2.11
N ALA A 76 10.16 -8.87 -1.70
CA ALA A 76 9.40 -9.09 -0.48
C ALA A 76 10.25 -9.17 0.79
N PHE A 77 11.58 -9.21 0.68
CA PHE A 77 12.46 -9.46 1.82
C PHE A 77 13.48 -8.36 2.04
N ASN A 78 13.80 -7.57 1.02
CA ASN A 78 14.71 -6.45 1.14
C ASN A 78 13.95 -5.11 1.06
N GLY A 79 14.23 -4.25 2.02
CA GLY A 79 13.75 -2.88 2.01
C GLY A 79 14.02 -2.20 3.35
N PRO A 80 13.86 -0.86 3.40
CA PRO A 80 14.17 -0.11 4.61
C PRO A 80 13.13 -0.37 5.70
N THR A 81 13.62 -0.42 6.94
CA THR A 81 12.77 -0.29 8.14
C THR A 81 12.54 1.20 8.38
N ILE A 82 11.29 1.57 8.68
CA ILE A 82 10.91 2.98 8.88
C ILE A 82 10.62 3.20 10.35
N ASN A 83 11.36 4.13 10.96
CA ASN A 83 11.14 4.50 12.36
C ASN A 83 10.81 5.98 12.52
N THR A 84 11.20 6.79 11.53
CA THR A 84 11.06 8.25 11.58
C THR A 84 10.40 8.79 10.31
N LYS A 85 9.87 10.01 10.42
CA LYS A 85 9.43 10.80 9.26
C LYS A 85 10.54 10.95 8.21
N GLN A 86 11.80 11.11 8.65
CA GLN A 86 12.92 11.27 7.73
C GLN A 86 13.17 10.00 6.91
N ASP A 87 12.99 8.81 7.51
CA ASP A 87 13.10 7.54 6.79
C ASP A 87 12.03 7.43 5.70
N MET A 88 10.77 7.75 6.05
CA MET A 88 9.67 7.76 5.08
C MET A 88 9.91 8.78 3.96
N LEU A 89 10.40 9.97 4.30
CA LEU A 89 10.74 10.99 3.30
C LEU A 89 11.82 10.49 2.33
N ASN A 90 12.82 9.76 2.82
CA ASN A 90 13.85 9.15 1.97
C ASN A 90 13.26 8.08 1.05
N VAL A 91 12.30 7.28 1.53
CA VAL A 91 11.54 6.34 0.68
C VAL A 91 10.82 7.09 -0.44
N LEU A 92 10.03 8.13 -0.11
CA LEU A 92 9.28 8.90 -1.11
C LEU A 92 10.19 9.55 -2.16
N LYS A 93 11.34 10.10 -1.73
CA LYS A 93 12.33 10.73 -2.62
C LYS A 93 13.01 9.76 -3.58
N SER A 94 13.17 8.50 -3.17
CA SER A 94 13.82 7.47 -3.98
C SER A 94 12.89 6.80 -5.00
N MET A 95 11.58 7.06 -4.95
CA MET A 95 10.64 6.49 -5.91
C MET A 95 10.81 7.12 -7.29
N ASN A 96 10.98 6.26 -8.29
CA ASN A 96 10.82 6.61 -9.71
C ASN A 96 9.37 6.41 -10.16
N ASP A 97 9.01 6.91 -11.34
CA ASP A 97 7.72 6.56 -11.93
C ASP A 97 7.62 5.04 -12.09
N ASN A 98 6.39 4.52 -11.98
CA ASN A 98 6.03 3.10 -11.92
C ASN A 98 6.53 2.34 -10.69
N ASN A 99 7.27 2.96 -9.77
CA ASN A 99 7.61 2.32 -8.50
C ASN A 99 6.38 2.19 -7.60
N PHE A 100 6.25 1.05 -6.94
CA PHE A 100 5.36 0.87 -5.81
C PHE A 100 6.11 0.49 -4.55
N ARG A 101 5.48 0.71 -3.40
CA ARG A 101 5.95 0.24 -2.10
C ARG A 101 4.80 -0.48 -1.41
N PHE A 102 5.02 -1.71 -0.99
CA PHE A 102 4.12 -2.39 -0.07
C PHE A 102 4.66 -2.14 1.35
N ILE A 103 3.83 -1.62 2.25
CA ILE A 103 4.22 -1.28 3.61
C ILE A 103 3.42 -2.17 4.55
N SER A 104 4.11 -3.05 5.25
CA SER A 104 3.52 -3.88 6.31
C SER A 104 3.92 -3.33 7.68
N ALA A 105 3.00 -3.33 8.62
CA ALA A 105 3.27 -3.00 10.01
C ALA A 105 2.52 -3.95 10.94
N THR A 106 3.04 -4.15 12.15
CA THR A 106 2.41 -4.99 13.18
C THR A 106 2.34 -4.23 14.48
N ASN A 107 1.48 -4.63 15.41
CA ASN A 107 1.50 -4.08 16.76
C ASN A 107 1.81 -5.14 17.82
N GLN A 108 1.99 -4.72 19.07
CA GLN A 108 2.31 -5.61 20.19
C GLN A 108 1.22 -6.68 20.43
N GLY A 109 0.00 -6.46 19.95
CA GLY A 109 -1.11 -7.41 20.03
C GLY A 109 -1.12 -8.45 18.90
N GLY A 110 -0.14 -8.42 18.00
CA GLY A 110 -0.07 -9.33 16.85
C GLY A 110 -0.99 -8.95 15.69
N ASN A 111 -1.68 -7.81 15.74
CA ASN A 111 -2.49 -7.34 14.62
C ASN A 111 -1.59 -6.76 13.53
N GLY A 112 -1.92 -7.05 12.28
CA GLY A 112 -1.26 -6.52 11.10
C GLY A 112 -1.98 -5.33 10.49
N HIS A 113 -1.22 -4.50 9.77
CA HIS A 113 -1.73 -3.46 8.90
C HIS A 113 -0.88 -3.41 7.63
N ALA A 114 -1.52 -3.09 6.52
CA ALA A 114 -0.87 -2.96 5.23
C ALA A 114 -1.37 -1.69 4.54
N THR A 115 -0.45 -1.00 3.88
CA THR A 115 -0.69 0.17 3.06
C THR A 115 0.23 0.13 1.83
N ALA A 116 -0.04 0.94 0.82
CA ALA A 116 0.81 0.99 -0.37
C ALA A 116 1.07 2.39 -0.88
N LEU A 117 2.24 2.57 -1.49
CA LEU A 117 2.58 3.72 -2.31
C LEU A 117 2.69 3.31 -3.76
N TYR A 118 2.35 4.21 -4.69
CA TYR A 118 2.65 4.08 -6.10
C TYR A 118 2.97 5.45 -6.69
N LYS A 119 4.01 5.55 -7.52
CA LYS A 119 4.36 6.79 -8.20
C LYS A 119 4.08 6.65 -9.69
N PHE A 120 3.36 7.62 -10.25
CA PHE A 120 3.01 7.65 -11.67
C PHE A 120 2.97 9.09 -12.16
N GLN A 121 3.71 9.38 -13.23
CA GLN A 121 3.76 10.69 -13.90
C GLN A 121 4.00 11.83 -12.91
N GLY A 122 5.00 11.67 -12.02
CA GLY A 122 5.34 12.69 -11.02
C GLY A 122 4.33 12.89 -9.88
N THR A 123 3.30 12.04 -9.78
CA THR A 123 2.36 12.01 -8.66
C THR A 123 2.60 10.78 -7.81
N ILE A 124 2.68 10.95 -6.48
CA ILE A 124 2.70 9.84 -5.54
C ILE A 124 1.30 9.64 -4.98
N TYR A 125 0.83 8.41 -5.07
CA TYR A 125 -0.42 7.90 -4.51
C TYR A 125 -0.08 7.08 -3.27
N PHE A 126 -0.81 7.30 -2.18
CA PHE A 126 -0.73 6.53 -0.94
C PHE A 126 -2.10 5.98 -0.64
N PHE A 127 -2.22 4.65 -0.58
CA PHE A 127 -3.45 3.98 -0.18
C PHE A 127 -3.31 3.41 1.22
N ASP A 128 -4.19 3.87 2.10
CA ASP A 128 -4.38 3.34 3.44
C ASP A 128 -5.83 2.87 3.62
N PRO A 129 -6.08 1.56 3.69
CA PRO A 129 -7.42 0.99 3.84
C PRO A 129 -8.17 1.46 5.10
N ASN A 130 -7.49 1.95 6.14
CA ASN A 130 -8.15 2.45 7.33
C ASN A 130 -8.65 3.90 7.18
N TYR A 131 -8.12 4.64 6.19
CA TYR A 131 -8.32 6.08 6.11
C TYR A 131 -8.79 6.56 4.75
N ALA A 132 -7.93 6.47 3.72
CA ALA A 132 -8.18 7.09 2.42
C ALA A 132 -7.11 6.69 1.38
N ILE A 133 -7.36 7.14 0.15
CA ILE A 133 -6.33 7.29 -0.87
C ILE A 133 -5.91 8.76 -0.90
N TYR A 134 -4.61 9.03 -0.77
CA TYR A 134 -4.02 10.35 -0.86
C TYR A 134 -3.21 10.46 -2.14
N SER A 135 -3.18 11.63 -2.77
CA SER A 135 -2.30 11.90 -3.90
C SER A 135 -1.66 13.28 -3.83
N ILE A 136 -0.40 13.36 -4.23
CA ILE A 136 0.40 14.59 -4.13
C ILE A 136 1.53 14.62 -5.17
N GLY A 137 2.01 15.82 -5.52
CA GLY A 137 3.18 15.98 -6.39
C GLY A 137 4.50 15.67 -5.68
N THR A 138 5.63 15.96 -6.32
CA THR A 138 6.97 15.65 -5.80
C THR A 138 7.74 16.86 -5.30
N LEU A 139 7.09 18.01 -5.04
CA LEU A 139 7.77 19.13 -4.39
C LEU A 139 8.18 18.75 -2.96
N GLN A 140 9.28 19.32 -2.45
CA GLN A 140 9.79 18.99 -1.12
C GLN A 140 8.72 19.18 -0.02
N SER A 141 7.99 20.29 -0.05
CA SER A 141 6.90 20.58 0.91
C SER A 141 5.74 19.60 0.83
N GLU A 142 5.48 19.07 -0.37
CA GLU A 142 4.47 18.03 -0.59
C GLU A 142 4.93 16.68 -0.04
N LEU A 143 6.15 16.27 -0.34
CA LEU A 143 6.72 15.03 0.22
C LEU A 143 6.79 15.07 1.74
N ASP A 144 7.10 16.22 2.33
CA ASP A 144 7.07 16.44 3.77
C ASP A 144 5.67 16.25 4.37
N LEU A 145 4.64 16.79 3.70
CA LEU A 145 3.25 16.63 4.10
C LEU A 145 2.80 15.17 4.05
N LEU A 146 3.13 14.47 2.95
CA LEU A 146 2.77 13.06 2.79
C LEU A 146 3.52 12.16 3.77
N ALA A 147 4.81 12.39 4.00
CA ALA A 147 5.58 11.65 5.00
C ALA A 147 4.98 11.80 6.40
N ASN A 148 4.56 13.03 6.77
CA ASN A 148 3.85 13.26 8.03
C ASN A 148 2.53 12.49 8.10
N GLN A 149 1.74 12.51 7.02
CA GLN A 149 0.46 11.80 6.96
C GLN A 149 0.65 10.28 7.12
N ILE A 150 1.60 9.70 6.38
CA ILE A 150 1.91 8.27 6.47
C ILE A 150 2.36 7.90 7.88
N MET A 151 3.29 8.65 8.46
CA MET A 151 3.76 8.37 9.83
C MET A 151 2.65 8.55 10.87
N SER A 152 1.73 9.48 10.67
CA SER A 152 0.56 9.64 11.54
C SER A 152 -0.36 8.42 11.47
N ASN A 153 -0.67 7.93 10.26
CA ASN A 153 -1.49 6.74 10.07
C ASN A 153 -0.80 5.47 10.62
N LEU A 154 0.52 5.42 10.51
CA LEU A 154 1.32 4.30 10.99
C LEU A 154 1.70 4.39 12.49
N SER A 155 1.40 5.50 13.17
CA SER A 155 1.79 5.72 14.57
C SER A 155 1.29 4.68 15.60
N PRO A 156 0.13 4.01 15.42
CA PRO A 156 -0.28 2.93 16.32
C PRO A 156 0.49 1.62 16.11
N TRP A 157 1.31 1.55 15.06
CA TRP A 157 1.98 0.34 14.61
C TRP A 157 3.49 0.40 14.84
N THR A 158 4.09 -0.77 14.85
CA THR A 158 5.51 -1.04 15.05
C THR A 158 6.01 -1.97 13.94
N GLY A 159 7.32 -2.23 13.87
CA GLY A 159 7.87 -3.15 12.87
C GLY A 159 7.56 -2.74 11.42
N ILE A 160 7.47 -1.43 11.16
CA ILE A 160 7.10 -0.89 9.85
C ILE A 160 8.19 -1.27 8.85
N ALA A 161 7.80 -2.08 7.87
CA ALA A 161 8.67 -2.66 6.90
C ALA A 161 8.20 -2.26 5.51
N VAL A 162 9.08 -1.62 4.74
CA VAL A 162 8.81 -1.23 3.36
C VAL A 162 9.38 -2.29 2.44
N ARG A 163 8.60 -2.67 1.42
CA ARG A 163 8.98 -3.61 0.37
C ARG A 163 8.90 -2.93 -0.97
N LEU A 164 9.87 -3.25 -1.82
CA LEU A 164 10.13 -2.49 -3.03
C LEU A 164 9.54 -3.24 -4.21
N GLY A 165 8.90 -2.53 -5.12
CA GLY A 165 8.50 -3.08 -6.40
C GLY A 165 8.38 -2.02 -7.47
N GLU A 166 8.22 -2.49 -8.70
CA GLU A 166 8.11 -1.68 -9.89
C GLU A 166 7.12 -2.33 -10.85
N MET A 167 6.19 -1.54 -11.38
CA MET A 167 5.32 -1.97 -12.48
C MET A 167 6.12 -1.88 -13.79
N LEU A 168 6.06 -2.92 -14.62
CA LEU A 168 6.84 -3.07 -15.85
C LEU A 168 6.14 -2.53 -17.11
N ASN A 169 5.00 -1.86 -16.91
CA ASN A 169 4.12 -1.31 -17.94
C ASN A 169 4.79 -0.19 -18.75
#